data_AF-A0A1Y0D1J3-F1
#
_entry.id   AF-A0A1Y0D1J3-F1
#
_cell.length_a   1.000
_cell.length_b   1.000
_cell.length_c   1.000
_cell.angle_alpha   90.00
_cell.angle_beta   90.00
_cell.angle_gamma   90.00
#
_symmetry.space_group_name_H-M   'P 1'
#
loop_
_entity.id
_entity.type
_entity.pdbx_description
1 polymer ?
#
loop_
_entity_poly.entity_id
_entity_poly.type
_entity_poly.pdbx_seq_one_letter_code
_entity_poly.pdbx_strand_id
1 'polypeptide(L)'
;MTDMSRTLPDWIGWVKEEQCQLNLPPERLALLLAIQVFSQNGEQSQLSEADLQHAFSFVSKGFGQVEETQVSRANNAINDLVSQRLLSRFQAQAGDDDSLYRLTRLGVGIVDFFAAQRDVSQIKLSLQLEQISLDLNKIAATMAANPNDDLWQQEVAGRLTYSVAEQLARIDDTQRAMDEQQNAVKANIAALLHKNWHEAIAACEQLLRETGHTLRELQDTLDKAGHGLQLSLLNIEEQLQSDARGLALAPLCQQLQARLDAIILWGSQCIELWSRYDLHVHRFIRTAIDMDKNRAFSQRLRESIRQFEDHNWQLRIALAEPLLELRAETLAAYADEVTGELPAELEYHEMLDVTAELSGRIREHLQHFAEDGRPLDMARVLKGYLADFPHYQHFDIARLLIDEAVKLGHANAECVGAAQPEWQRINAHGAKVQAHVIDQY
;
A
#
# COMPACT_ATOMS: atom_id res chain seq x y z
N MET A 1 11.01 -22.23 -24.26
CA MET A 1 9.78 -21.43 -24.51
C MET A 1 9.44 -20.74 -23.21
N THR A 2 9.35 -19.42 -23.25
CA THR A 2 9.50 -18.49 -22.13
C THR A 2 8.22 -18.32 -21.31
N ASP A 3 8.34 -18.51 -19.99
CA ASP A 3 7.27 -18.47 -18.97
C ASP A 3 6.54 -17.12 -18.81
N MET A 4 6.84 -16.09 -19.61
CA MET A 4 6.33 -14.72 -19.42
C MET A 4 5.37 -14.19 -20.50
N SER A 5 4.84 -15.03 -21.40
CA SER A 5 3.98 -14.56 -22.51
C SER A 5 2.54 -15.06 -22.50
N ARG A 6 2.16 -15.96 -21.58
CA ARG A 6 0.80 -16.49 -21.51
C ARG A 6 -0.04 -15.65 -20.56
N THR A 7 -1.16 -15.12 -21.05
CA THR A 7 -2.15 -14.44 -20.22
C THR A 7 -2.90 -15.45 -19.34
N LEU A 8 -3.57 -14.99 -18.28
CA LEU A 8 -4.31 -15.87 -17.36
C LEU A 8 -5.35 -16.77 -18.10
N PRO A 9 -6.11 -16.27 -19.10
CA PRO A 9 -6.97 -17.11 -19.94
C PRO A 9 -6.21 -18.18 -20.73
N ASP A 10 -5.01 -17.87 -21.24
CA ASP A 10 -4.20 -18.84 -22.01
C ASP A 10 -3.72 -19.99 -21.13
N TRP A 11 -3.37 -19.71 -19.87
CA TRP A 11 -3.04 -20.75 -18.88
C TRP A 11 -4.23 -21.67 -18.61
N ILE A 12 -5.44 -21.11 -18.47
CA ILE A 12 -6.66 -21.90 -18.27
C ILE A 12 -6.97 -22.74 -19.51
N GLY A 13 -6.81 -22.18 -20.71
CA GLY A 13 -6.93 -22.90 -21.97
C GLY A 13 -5.97 -24.08 -22.06
N TRP A 14 -4.70 -23.84 -21.75
CA TRP A 14 -3.66 -24.88 -21.76
C TRP A 14 -3.94 -26.01 -20.76
N VAL A 15 -4.36 -25.70 -19.53
CA VAL A 15 -4.72 -26.73 -18.53
C VAL A 15 -5.87 -27.62 -19.03
N LYS A 16 -6.85 -27.02 -19.73
CA LYS A 16 -7.99 -27.74 -20.29
C LYS A 16 -7.61 -28.61 -21.48
N GLU A 17 -6.74 -28.11 -22.37
CA GLU A 17 -6.25 -28.85 -23.54
C GLU A 17 -5.36 -30.04 -23.15
N GLU A 18 -4.45 -29.82 -22.20
CA GLU A 18 -3.53 -30.86 -21.69
C GLU A 18 -4.18 -31.80 -20.66
N GLN A 19 -5.44 -31.56 -20.31
CA GLN A 19 -6.19 -32.33 -19.29
C GLN A 19 -5.39 -32.55 -17.99
N CYS A 20 -4.69 -31.51 -17.53
CA CYS A 20 -3.86 -31.61 -16.34
C CYS A 20 -4.73 -31.84 -15.10
N GLN A 21 -4.60 -33.02 -14.48
CA GLN A 21 -5.35 -33.40 -13.29
C GLN A 21 -4.46 -34.15 -12.29
N LEU A 22 -4.77 -33.99 -11.00
CA LEU A 22 -4.16 -34.72 -9.90
C LEU A 22 -5.26 -35.34 -9.03
N ASN A 23 -5.29 -36.67 -8.98
CA ASN A 23 -6.22 -37.44 -8.17
C ASN A 23 -5.41 -38.44 -7.33
N LEU A 24 -5.16 -38.05 -6.07
CA LEU A 24 -4.36 -38.83 -5.12
C LEU A 24 -5.18 -39.19 -3.87
N PRO A 25 -6.02 -40.23 -3.93
CA PRO A 25 -6.61 -40.84 -2.74
C PRO A 25 -5.52 -41.35 -1.76
N PRO A 26 -5.85 -41.56 -0.47
CA PRO A 26 -4.88 -42.00 0.54
C PRO A 26 -4.07 -43.25 0.14
N GLU A 27 -4.71 -44.20 -0.54
CA GLU A 27 -4.05 -45.40 -1.08
C GLU A 27 -3.00 -45.06 -2.15
N ARG A 28 -3.31 -44.15 -3.06
CA ARG A 28 -2.38 -43.75 -4.13
C ARG A 28 -1.24 -42.90 -3.61
N LEU A 29 -1.51 -42.06 -2.61
CA LEU A 29 -0.46 -41.35 -1.89
C LEU A 29 0.48 -42.33 -1.17
N ALA A 30 -0.07 -43.32 -0.47
CA ALA A 30 0.72 -44.36 0.20
C ALA A 30 1.57 -45.17 -0.79
N LEU A 31 1.04 -45.48 -1.98
CA LEU A 31 1.80 -46.10 -3.06
C LEU A 31 2.96 -45.21 -3.52
N LEU A 32 2.72 -43.92 -3.73
CA LEU A 32 3.73 -42.97 -4.16
C LEU A 32 4.87 -42.84 -3.12
N LEU A 33 4.52 -42.81 -1.84
CA LEU A 33 5.47 -42.86 -0.71
C LEU A 33 6.26 -44.18 -0.70
N ALA A 34 5.58 -45.33 -0.88
CA ALA A 34 6.25 -46.63 -0.95
C ALA A 34 7.26 -46.67 -2.09
N ILE A 35 6.89 -46.18 -3.29
CA ILE A 35 7.78 -46.11 -4.45
C ILE A 35 9.04 -45.30 -4.16
N GLN A 36 8.94 -44.17 -3.45
CA GLN A 36 10.12 -43.39 -3.05
C GLN A 36 11.01 -44.16 -2.09
N VAL A 37 10.44 -44.82 -1.08
CA VAL A 37 11.23 -45.62 -0.12
C VAL A 37 11.97 -46.75 -0.83
N PHE A 38 11.32 -47.43 -1.77
CA PHE A 38 11.97 -48.44 -2.61
C PHE A 38 13.05 -47.84 -3.52
N SER A 39 12.81 -46.66 -4.10
CA SER A 39 13.78 -45.95 -4.93
C SER A 39 15.01 -45.45 -4.15
N GLN A 40 14.87 -45.16 -2.85
CA GLN A 40 15.98 -44.73 -1.99
C GLN A 40 16.80 -45.91 -1.46
N ASN A 41 16.16 -47.06 -1.23
CA ASN A 41 16.80 -48.26 -0.69
C ASN A 41 17.43 -49.15 -1.78
N GLY A 42 17.03 -49.00 -3.05
CA GLY A 42 17.59 -49.73 -4.17
C GLY A 42 18.96 -49.19 -4.62
N GLU A 43 19.88 -50.09 -5.00
CA GLU A 43 21.16 -49.70 -5.62
C GLU A 43 20.96 -48.99 -6.98
N GLN A 44 19.79 -49.16 -7.60
CA GLN A 44 19.41 -48.54 -8.87
C GLN A 44 18.27 -47.53 -8.64
N SER A 45 18.41 -46.33 -9.20
CA SER A 45 17.38 -45.27 -9.16
C SER A 45 16.17 -45.57 -10.07
N GLN A 46 16.19 -46.68 -10.81
CA GLN A 46 15.15 -47.09 -11.75
C GLN A 46 14.44 -48.32 -11.20
N LEU A 47 13.12 -48.34 -11.29
CA LEU A 47 12.29 -49.43 -10.77
C LEU A 47 11.69 -50.23 -11.92
N SER A 48 11.69 -51.56 -11.80
CA SER A 48 10.98 -52.43 -12.75
C SER A 48 9.48 -52.47 -12.46
N GLU A 49 8.69 -52.99 -13.40
CA GLU A 49 7.26 -53.21 -13.17
C GLU A 49 7.00 -54.17 -11.99
N ALA A 50 7.85 -55.20 -11.84
CA ALA A 50 7.77 -56.14 -10.73
C ALA A 50 7.99 -55.45 -9.37
N ASP A 51 8.92 -54.50 -9.29
CA ASP A 51 9.18 -53.73 -8.06
C ASP A 51 7.98 -52.86 -7.69
N LEU A 52 7.31 -52.25 -8.68
CA LEU A 52 6.11 -51.45 -8.44
C LEU A 52 4.91 -52.29 -8.01
N GLN A 53 4.72 -53.46 -8.62
CA GLN A 53 3.68 -54.41 -8.21
C GLN A 53 3.94 -54.94 -6.79
N HIS A 54 5.21 -55.16 -6.44
CA HIS A 54 5.62 -55.53 -5.09
C HIS A 54 5.38 -54.39 -4.09
N ALA A 55 5.70 -53.13 -4.42
CA ALA A 55 5.36 -51.97 -3.60
C ALA A 55 3.84 -51.84 -3.40
N PHE A 56 3.05 -52.04 -4.46
CA PHE A 56 1.59 -52.05 -4.37
C PHE A 56 1.06 -53.17 -3.46
N SER A 57 1.72 -54.32 -3.42
CA SER A 57 1.32 -55.43 -2.53
C SER A 57 1.32 -55.03 -1.06
N PHE A 58 2.32 -54.26 -0.61
CA PHE A 58 2.40 -53.77 0.77
C PHE A 58 1.28 -52.78 1.08
N VAL A 59 0.98 -51.88 0.15
CA VAL A 59 -0.10 -50.90 0.30
C VAL A 59 -1.46 -51.61 0.33
N SER A 60 -1.72 -52.53 -0.60
CA SER A 60 -2.96 -53.32 -0.64
C SER A 60 -3.19 -54.09 0.68
N LYS A 61 -2.12 -54.66 1.26
CA LYS A 61 -2.17 -55.31 2.59
C LYS A 61 -2.45 -54.31 3.71
N GLY A 62 -1.80 -53.14 3.71
CA GLY A 62 -1.99 -52.09 4.71
C GLY A 62 -3.42 -51.53 4.74
N PHE A 63 -4.10 -51.49 3.59
CA PHE A 63 -5.49 -51.05 3.47
C PHE A 63 -6.52 -52.20 3.54
N GLY A 64 -6.09 -53.45 3.82
CA GLY A 64 -6.98 -54.59 4.02
C GLY A 64 -7.77 -55.03 2.77
N GLN A 65 -7.16 -54.93 1.59
CA GLN A 65 -7.85 -55.21 0.31
C GLN A 65 -7.67 -56.67 -0.15
N VAL A 66 -8.55 -57.13 -1.06
CA VAL A 66 -8.58 -58.52 -1.56
C VAL A 66 -7.41 -58.85 -2.50
N GLU A 67 -6.70 -59.94 -2.23
CA GLU A 67 -5.50 -60.36 -3.00
C GLU A 67 -5.81 -60.80 -4.44
N GLU A 68 -6.99 -61.36 -4.71
CA GLU A 68 -7.36 -61.93 -6.03
C GLU A 68 -7.34 -60.92 -7.18
N THR A 69 -7.57 -59.62 -6.90
CA THR A 69 -7.59 -58.55 -7.91
C THR A 69 -6.34 -57.67 -7.86
N GLN A 70 -5.33 -58.04 -7.07
CA GLN A 70 -4.19 -57.17 -6.76
C GLN A 70 -3.40 -56.76 -8.01
N VAL A 71 -3.11 -57.68 -8.92
CA VAL A 71 -2.30 -57.39 -10.12
C VAL A 71 -3.03 -56.41 -11.05
N SER A 72 -4.32 -56.63 -11.31
CA SER A 72 -5.13 -55.72 -12.13
C SER A 72 -5.24 -54.32 -11.51
N ARG A 73 -5.40 -54.25 -10.19
CA ARG A 73 -5.47 -52.97 -9.46
C ARG A 73 -4.12 -52.27 -9.40
N ALA A 74 -3.02 -53.01 -9.26
CA ALA A 74 -1.66 -52.47 -9.33
C ALA A 74 -1.40 -51.83 -10.70
N ASN A 75 -1.73 -52.51 -11.79
CA ASN A 75 -1.53 -52.00 -13.14
C ASN A 75 -2.39 -50.76 -13.41
N ASN A 76 -3.66 -50.78 -12.98
CA ASN A 76 -4.51 -49.60 -13.03
C ASN A 76 -3.93 -48.45 -12.20
N ALA A 77 -3.30 -48.74 -11.06
CA ALA A 77 -2.71 -47.72 -10.22
C ALA A 77 -1.45 -47.09 -10.82
N ILE A 78 -0.58 -47.92 -11.39
CA ILE A 78 0.64 -47.47 -12.06
C ILE A 78 0.27 -46.66 -13.30
N ASN A 79 -0.66 -47.13 -14.13
CA ASN A 79 -1.11 -46.42 -15.32
C ASN A 79 -1.72 -45.05 -14.97
N ASP A 80 -2.50 -44.98 -13.89
CA ASP A 80 -3.07 -43.73 -13.40
C ASP A 80 -1.97 -42.75 -12.94
N LEU A 81 -0.97 -43.20 -12.17
CA LEU A 81 0.18 -42.38 -11.77
C LEU A 81 0.99 -41.88 -12.98
N VAL A 82 1.14 -42.69 -14.03
CA VAL A 82 1.78 -42.29 -15.28
C VAL A 82 0.94 -41.25 -16.02
N SER A 83 -0.38 -41.45 -16.11
CA SER A 83 -1.30 -40.51 -16.76
C SER A 83 -1.33 -39.13 -16.09
N GLN A 84 -1.18 -39.10 -14.77
CA GLN A 84 -1.10 -37.87 -13.96
C GLN A 84 0.31 -37.25 -13.93
N ARG A 85 1.26 -37.75 -14.73
CA ARG A 85 2.65 -37.28 -14.81
C ARG A 85 3.43 -37.38 -13.48
N LEU A 86 3.04 -38.29 -12.59
CA LEU A 86 3.73 -38.55 -11.31
C LEU A 86 4.85 -39.58 -11.47
N LEU A 87 4.71 -40.47 -12.44
CA LEU A 87 5.67 -41.51 -12.79
C LEU A 87 5.99 -41.44 -14.29
N SER A 88 7.26 -41.49 -14.65
CA SER A 88 7.70 -41.62 -16.04
C SER A 88 7.97 -43.08 -16.38
N ARG A 89 7.42 -43.57 -17.49
CA ARG A 89 7.67 -44.90 -18.04
C ARG A 89 8.67 -44.80 -19.20
N PHE A 90 9.75 -45.57 -19.13
CA PHE A 90 10.74 -45.72 -20.18
C PHE A 90 10.67 -47.14 -20.76
N GLN A 91 10.63 -47.25 -22.07
CA GLN A 91 10.71 -48.52 -22.79
C GLN A 91 12.04 -48.54 -23.57
N ALA A 92 12.86 -49.57 -23.36
CA ALA A 92 14.20 -49.64 -23.96
C ALA A 92 14.15 -49.94 -25.47
N GLN A 93 13.20 -50.76 -25.93
CA GLN A 93 12.92 -51.05 -27.34
C GLN A 93 11.43 -51.36 -27.57
N ALA A 94 10.94 -51.09 -28.79
CA ALA A 94 9.60 -51.49 -29.19
C ALA A 94 9.52 -53.02 -29.30
N GLY A 95 8.96 -53.68 -28.27
CA GLY A 95 8.79 -55.13 -28.20
C GLY A 95 9.43 -55.81 -27.00
N ASP A 96 10.13 -55.06 -26.13
CA ASP A 96 10.65 -55.58 -24.86
C ASP A 96 9.61 -55.39 -23.75
N ASP A 97 9.39 -56.41 -22.92
CA ASP A 97 8.39 -56.39 -21.84
C ASP A 97 8.91 -55.65 -20.58
N ASP A 98 10.22 -55.36 -20.54
CA ASP A 98 10.85 -54.63 -19.45
C ASP A 98 10.66 -53.12 -19.60
N SER A 99 9.68 -52.59 -18.86
CA SER A 99 9.50 -51.15 -18.69
C SER A 99 10.09 -50.66 -17.37
N LEU A 100 10.85 -49.57 -17.47
CA LEU A 100 11.52 -48.93 -16.35
C LEU A 100 10.75 -47.69 -15.92
N TYR A 101 10.63 -47.51 -14.61
CA TYR A 101 9.86 -46.44 -14.01
C TYR A 101 10.72 -45.56 -13.12
N ARG A 102 10.42 -44.26 -13.13
CA ARG A 102 11.07 -43.27 -12.27
C ARG A 102 10.05 -42.23 -11.82
N LEU A 103 10.19 -41.74 -10.59
CA LEU A 103 9.39 -40.62 -10.10
C LEU A 103 9.74 -39.34 -10.86
N THR A 104 8.72 -38.60 -11.28
CA THR A 104 8.92 -37.30 -11.93
C THR A 104 9.23 -36.22 -10.89
N ARG A 105 9.64 -35.02 -11.32
CA ARG A 105 9.84 -33.87 -10.41
C ARG A 105 8.59 -33.58 -9.57
N LEU A 106 7.40 -33.76 -10.16
CA LEU A 106 6.12 -33.59 -9.46
C LEU A 106 5.91 -34.70 -8.42
N GLY A 107 6.15 -35.95 -8.81
CA GLY A 107 6.07 -37.10 -7.89
C GLY A 107 7.01 -36.93 -6.70
N VAL A 108 8.29 -36.63 -6.95
CA VAL A 108 9.29 -36.37 -5.90
C VAL A 108 8.86 -35.19 -5.02
N GLY A 109 8.39 -34.08 -5.59
CA GLY A 109 7.93 -32.93 -4.82
C GLY A 109 6.76 -33.23 -3.88
N ILE A 110 5.80 -34.06 -4.31
CA ILE A 110 4.69 -34.50 -3.47
C ILE A 110 5.18 -35.44 -2.37
N VAL A 111 6.08 -36.38 -2.67
CA VAL A 111 6.64 -37.25 -1.63
C VAL A 111 7.43 -36.44 -0.61
N ASP A 112 8.34 -35.60 -1.06
CA ASP A 112 9.20 -34.81 -0.18
C ASP A 112 8.35 -33.91 0.74
N PHE A 113 7.21 -33.42 0.26
CA PHE A 113 6.25 -32.69 1.09
C PHE A 113 5.70 -33.53 2.26
N PHE A 114 5.35 -34.80 2.04
CA PHE A 114 4.77 -35.66 3.09
C PHE A 114 5.81 -36.44 3.91
N ALA A 115 6.95 -36.77 3.32
CA ALA A 115 7.97 -37.63 3.91
C ALA A 115 9.09 -36.85 4.61
N ALA A 116 9.47 -35.67 4.11
CA ALA A 116 10.54 -34.89 4.72
C ALA A 116 9.95 -34.03 5.84
N GLN A 117 10.40 -34.27 7.07
CA GLN A 117 10.30 -33.26 8.12
C GLN A 117 11.21 -32.11 7.71
N ARG A 118 10.63 -30.98 7.30
CA ARG A 118 11.41 -29.79 6.97
C ARG A 118 11.88 -29.16 8.27
N ASP A 119 13.14 -29.39 8.61
CA ASP A 119 13.77 -28.72 9.74
C ASP A 119 13.92 -27.22 9.46
N VAL A 120 13.21 -26.42 10.24
CA VAL A 120 13.40 -24.98 10.29
C VAL A 120 14.57 -24.70 11.24
N SER A 121 15.67 -24.18 10.71
CA SER A 121 16.90 -23.95 11.48
C SER A 121 17.48 -22.57 11.18
N GLN A 122 17.78 -21.83 12.24
CA GLN A 122 18.45 -20.53 12.15
C GLN A 122 19.84 -20.65 11.49
N ILE A 123 20.58 -21.72 11.81
CA ILE A 123 21.92 -21.96 11.25
C ILE A 123 21.84 -22.14 9.74
N LYS A 124 20.86 -22.93 9.28
CA LYS A 124 20.63 -23.16 7.85
C LYS A 124 20.31 -21.86 7.11
N LEU A 125 19.43 -21.03 7.68
CA LEU A 125 19.07 -19.73 7.09
C LEU A 125 20.26 -18.77 7.07
N SER A 126 21.06 -18.71 8.15
CA SER A 126 22.27 -17.89 8.21
C SER A 126 23.28 -18.28 7.12
N LEU A 127 23.52 -19.59 6.92
CA LEU A 127 24.43 -20.09 5.88
C LEU A 127 23.93 -19.75 4.47
N GLN A 128 22.62 -19.84 4.23
CA GLN A 128 22.02 -19.44 2.96
C GLN A 128 22.19 -17.95 2.67
N LEU A 129 21.96 -17.09 3.67
CA LEU A 129 22.13 -15.64 3.54
C LEU A 129 23.60 -15.26 3.31
N GLU A 130 24.54 -15.92 3.99
CA GLU A 130 25.98 -15.73 3.78
C GLU A 130 26.37 -16.13 2.35
N GLN A 131 25.88 -17.27 1.86
CA GLN A 131 26.13 -17.71 0.48
C GLN A 131 25.62 -16.70 -0.56
N ILE A 132 24.42 -16.14 -0.35
CA ILE A 132 23.89 -15.07 -1.22
C ILE A 132 24.81 -13.85 -1.19
N SER A 133 25.23 -13.41 0.00
CA SER A 133 26.14 -12.27 0.16
C SER A 133 27.46 -12.49 -0.59
N LEU A 134 28.05 -13.69 -0.47
CA LEU A 134 29.27 -14.05 -1.18
C LEU A 134 29.09 -14.03 -2.71
N ASP A 135 27.97 -14.54 -3.22
CA ASP A 135 27.69 -14.52 -4.65
C ASP A 135 27.46 -13.09 -5.16
N LEU A 136 26.72 -12.25 -4.43
CA LEU A 136 26.51 -10.84 -4.80
C LEU A 136 27.83 -10.04 -4.80
N ASN A 137 28.70 -10.27 -3.82
CA ASN A 137 30.01 -9.62 -3.78
C ASN A 137 30.90 -10.05 -4.96
N LYS A 138 30.85 -11.33 -5.36
CA LYS A 138 31.55 -11.82 -6.55
C LYS A 138 31.00 -11.19 -7.84
N ILE A 139 29.67 -11.07 -7.94
CA ILE A 139 29.03 -10.40 -9.08
C ILE A 139 29.50 -8.94 -9.16
N ALA A 140 29.44 -8.19 -8.07
CA ALA A 140 29.88 -6.79 -8.04
C ALA A 140 31.37 -6.64 -8.40
N ALA A 141 32.24 -7.51 -7.86
CA ALA A 141 33.67 -7.50 -8.16
C ALA A 141 33.98 -7.84 -9.63
N THR A 142 33.27 -8.83 -10.19
CA THR A 142 33.45 -9.21 -11.60
C THR A 142 32.95 -8.12 -12.54
N MET A 143 31.82 -7.47 -12.23
CA MET A 143 31.33 -6.33 -13.00
C MET A 143 32.31 -5.16 -13.00
N ALA A 144 32.89 -4.82 -11.84
CA ALA A 144 33.88 -3.75 -11.72
C ALA A 144 35.16 -4.00 -12.55
N ALA A 145 35.49 -5.27 -12.81
CA ALA A 145 36.66 -5.66 -13.61
C ALA A 145 36.43 -5.58 -15.14
N ASN A 146 35.22 -5.21 -15.60
CA ASN A 146 34.83 -5.17 -17.02
C ASN A 146 35.20 -6.47 -17.77
N PRO A 147 34.52 -7.59 -17.47
CA PRO A 147 34.90 -8.91 -17.95
C PRO A 147 34.50 -9.12 -19.42
N ASN A 148 35.17 -10.08 -20.05
CA ASN A 148 34.80 -10.60 -21.37
C ASN A 148 33.38 -11.20 -21.34
N ASP A 149 32.73 -11.29 -22.50
CA ASP A 149 31.33 -11.71 -22.61
C ASP A 149 31.06 -13.11 -22.03
N ASP A 150 31.96 -14.09 -22.24
CA ASP A 150 31.81 -15.44 -21.68
C ASP A 150 31.86 -15.45 -20.14
N LEU A 151 32.78 -14.67 -19.56
CA LEU A 151 32.90 -14.54 -18.10
C LEU A 151 31.71 -13.76 -17.53
N TRP A 152 31.20 -12.77 -18.23
CA TRP A 152 30.01 -12.03 -17.83
C TRP A 152 28.78 -12.94 -17.79
N GLN A 153 28.58 -13.77 -18.81
CA GLN A 153 27.47 -14.73 -18.86
C GLN A 153 27.53 -15.75 -17.72
N GLN A 154 28.72 -16.28 -17.41
CA GLN A 154 28.86 -17.27 -16.34
C GLN A 154 28.78 -16.66 -14.94
N GLU A 155 29.55 -15.60 -14.70
CA GLU A 155 29.77 -15.08 -13.35
C GLU A 155 28.76 -14.00 -12.93
N VAL A 156 28.17 -13.25 -13.88
CA VAL A 156 27.13 -12.24 -13.57
C VAL A 156 25.75 -12.83 -13.85
N ALA A 157 25.45 -13.17 -15.10
CA ALA A 157 24.12 -13.64 -15.50
C ALA A 157 23.78 -14.99 -14.86
N GLY A 158 24.72 -15.95 -14.92
CA GLY A 158 24.56 -17.29 -14.39
C GLY A 158 24.40 -17.29 -12.87
N ARG A 159 25.21 -16.54 -12.13
CA ARG A 159 25.09 -16.45 -10.67
C ARG A 159 23.78 -15.80 -10.23
N LEU A 160 23.36 -14.70 -10.86
CA LEU A 160 22.08 -14.07 -10.53
C LEU A 160 20.90 -15.01 -10.80
N THR A 161 20.88 -15.65 -11.97
CA THR A 161 19.75 -16.47 -12.42
C THR A 161 19.67 -17.82 -11.73
N TYR A 162 20.79 -18.49 -11.52
CA TYR A 162 20.82 -19.88 -11.05
C TYR A 162 21.32 -20.05 -9.62
N SER A 163 22.08 -19.10 -9.06
CA SER A 163 22.50 -19.16 -7.65
C SER A 163 21.60 -18.29 -6.77
N VAL A 164 21.64 -16.97 -6.95
CA VAL A 164 20.95 -16.02 -6.06
C VAL A 164 19.44 -16.25 -6.08
N ALA A 165 18.84 -16.39 -7.27
CA ALA A 165 17.41 -16.66 -7.40
C ALA A 165 16.99 -17.99 -6.74
N GLU A 166 17.81 -19.04 -6.86
CA GLU A 166 17.52 -20.33 -6.25
C GLU A 166 17.68 -20.29 -4.72
N GLN A 167 18.71 -19.63 -4.20
CA GLN A 167 18.90 -19.49 -2.76
C GLN A 167 17.77 -18.68 -2.11
N LEU A 168 17.33 -17.58 -2.74
CA LEU A 168 16.16 -16.83 -2.26
C LEU A 168 14.88 -17.67 -2.33
N ALA A 169 14.73 -18.54 -3.33
CA ALA A 169 13.62 -19.48 -3.39
C ALA A 169 13.65 -20.51 -2.25
N ARG A 170 14.83 -21.00 -1.89
CA ARG A 170 15.01 -21.92 -0.77
C ARG A 170 14.71 -21.25 0.59
N ILE A 171 14.98 -19.96 0.73
CA ILE A 171 14.62 -19.19 1.93
C ILE A 171 13.09 -19.04 2.03
N ASP A 172 12.43 -18.72 0.92
CA ASP A 172 10.95 -18.67 0.83
C ASP A 172 10.32 -20.04 1.17
N ASP A 173 10.86 -21.14 0.64
CA ASP A 173 10.44 -22.50 1.02
C ASP A 173 10.62 -22.81 2.50
N THR A 174 11.64 -22.22 3.14
CA THR A 174 11.88 -22.36 4.58
C THR A 174 10.87 -21.58 5.41
N GLN A 175 10.46 -20.38 4.95
CA GLN A 175 9.39 -19.60 5.59
C GLN A 175 8.05 -20.35 5.55
N ARG A 176 7.71 -20.95 4.40
CA ARG A 176 6.47 -21.75 4.27
C ARG A 176 6.47 -22.98 5.18
N ALA A 177 7.62 -23.64 5.31
CA ALA A 177 7.76 -24.74 6.28
C ALA A 177 7.54 -24.28 7.72
N MET A 178 7.97 -23.06 8.05
CA MET A 178 7.70 -22.45 9.36
C MET A 178 6.20 -22.19 9.58
N ASP A 179 5.49 -21.72 8.56
CA ASP A 179 4.03 -21.52 8.63
C ASP A 179 3.27 -22.83 8.88
N GLU A 180 3.71 -23.93 8.26
CA GLU A 180 3.18 -25.27 8.51
C GLU A 180 3.43 -25.72 9.96
N GLN A 181 4.66 -25.51 10.46
CA GLN A 181 5.01 -25.80 11.85
C GLN A 181 4.14 -25.00 12.84
N GLN A 182 3.92 -23.70 12.58
CA GLN A 182 3.02 -22.89 13.41
C GLN A 182 1.60 -23.46 13.45
N ASN A 183 1.06 -23.86 12.30
CA ASN A 183 -0.29 -24.43 12.22
C ASN A 183 -0.38 -25.79 12.95
N ALA A 184 0.67 -26.62 12.85
CA ALA A 184 0.77 -27.85 13.62
C ALA A 184 0.80 -27.58 15.13
N VAL A 185 1.53 -26.55 15.59
CA VAL A 185 1.56 -26.15 17.01
C VAL A 185 0.20 -25.64 17.47
N LYS A 186 -0.51 -24.83 16.66
CA LYS A 186 -1.90 -24.40 16.96
C LYS A 186 -2.84 -25.59 17.13
N ALA A 187 -2.76 -26.58 16.23
CA ALA A 187 -3.54 -27.81 16.31
C ALA A 187 -3.20 -28.62 17.57
N ASN A 188 -1.93 -28.72 17.92
CA ASN A 188 -1.46 -29.40 19.14
C ASN A 188 -1.98 -28.70 20.40
N ILE A 189 -1.89 -27.37 20.49
CA ILE A 189 -2.44 -26.58 21.60
C ILE A 189 -3.95 -26.82 21.73
N ALA A 190 -4.70 -26.76 20.62
CA ALA A 190 -6.13 -27.03 20.63
C ALA A 190 -6.45 -28.45 21.11
N ALA A 191 -5.70 -29.46 20.67
CA ALA A 191 -5.87 -30.85 21.09
C ALA A 191 -5.54 -31.06 22.58
N LEU A 192 -4.48 -30.42 23.09
CA LEU A 192 -4.08 -30.46 24.50
C LEU A 192 -5.15 -29.83 25.40
N LEU A 193 -5.63 -28.64 25.03
CA LEU A 193 -6.71 -27.95 25.74
C LEU A 193 -8.04 -28.71 25.65
N HIS A 194 -8.30 -29.44 24.57
CA HIS A 194 -9.52 -30.24 24.46
C HIS A 194 -9.53 -31.43 25.43
N LYS A 195 -8.39 -32.11 25.62
CA LYS A 195 -8.25 -33.28 26.48
C LYS A 195 -8.19 -32.89 27.95
N ASN A 196 -7.12 -32.23 28.39
CA ASN A 196 -6.82 -31.97 29.80
C ASN A 196 -6.36 -30.51 30.00
N TRP A 197 -7.28 -29.55 29.88
CA TRP A 197 -6.92 -28.13 29.80
C TRP A 197 -6.12 -27.54 30.97
N HIS A 198 -6.14 -28.12 32.17
CA HIS A 198 -5.49 -27.55 33.37
C HIS A 198 -4.04 -28.00 33.47
N GLU A 199 -3.80 -29.29 33.25
CA GLU A 199 -2.45 -29.87 33.16
C GLU A 199 -1.75 -29.47 31.85
N ALA A 200 -2.52 -29.13 30.82
CA ALA A 200 -2.01 -28.69 29.53
C ALA A 200 -1.52 -27.24 29.48
N ILE A 201 -1.82 -26.38 30.48
CA ILE A 201 -1.47 -24.95 30.44
C ILE A 201 0.05 -24.77 30.28
N ALA A 202 0.83 -25.41 31.14
CA ALA A 202 2.29 -25.31 31.11
C ALA A 202 2.87 -25.81 29.77
N ALA A 203 2.33 -26.89 29.23
CA ALA A 203 2.74 -27.42 27.93
C ALA A 203 2.38 -26.46 26.77
N CYS A 204 1.19 -25.84 26.82
CA CYS A 204 0.78 -24.86 25.81
C CYS A 204 1.65 -23.59 25.87
N GLU A 205 1.93 -23.08 27.07
CA GLU A 205 2.81 -21.93 27.27
C GLU A 205 4.24 -22.20 26.81
N GLN A 206 4.74 -23.42 27.01
CA GLN A 206 6.05 -23.83 26.51
C GLN A 206 6.06 -23.81 24.98
N LEU A 207 5.08 -24.46 24.35
CA LEU A 207 4.96 -24.47 22.89
C LEU A 207 4.86 -23.07 22.30
N LEU A 208 4.07 -22.18 22.92
CA LEU A 208 3.92 -20.78 22.51
C LEU A 208 5.23 -19.98 22.59
N ARG A 209 5.97 -20.17 23.70
CA ARG A 209 7.26 -19.49 23.93
C ARG A 209 8.33 -19.99 22.97
N GLU A 210 8.46 -21.30 22.78
CA GLU A 210 9.45 -21.90 21.90
C GLU A 210 9.25 -21.44 20.45
N THR A 211 8.03 -21.56 19.92
CA THR A 211 7.73 -21.08 18.56
C THR A 211 7.88 -19.56 18.42
N GLY A 212 7.45 -18.79 19.42
CA GLY A 212 7.63 -17.33 19.42
C GLY A 212 9.11 -16.93 19.40
N HIS A 213 9.96 -17.67 20.10
CA HIS A 213 11.40 -17.46 20.10
C HIS A 213 12.02 -17.80 18.74
N THR A 214 11.70 -18.97 18.18
CA THR A 214 12.19 -19.40 16.87
C THR A 214 11.82 -18.39 15.77
N LEU A 215 10.58 -17.88 15.75
CA LEU A 215 10.17 -16.86 14.77
C LEU A 215 11.00 -15.59 14.87
N ARG A 216 11.26 -15.12 16.10
CA ARG A 216 12.06 -13.91 16.32
C ARG A 216 13.51 -14.11 15.91
N GLU A 217 14.11 -15.24 16.23
CA GLU A 217 15.50 -15.54 15.83
C GLU A 217 15.68 -15.61 14.31
N LEU A 218 14.70 -16.17 13.59
CA LEU A 218 14.68 -16.22 12.13
C LEU A 218 14.47 -14.83 11.51
N GLN A 219 13.57 -14.03 12.07
CA GLN A 219 13.38 -12.66 11.57
C GLN A 219 14.60 -11.79 11.85
N ASP A 220 15.18 -11.87 13.05
CA ASP A 220 16.37 -11.09 13.40
C ASP A 220 17.56 -11.42 12.48
N THR A 221 17.68 -12.68 12.03
CA THR A 221 18.72 -13.07 11.07
C THR A 221 18.42 -12.57 9.66
N LEU A 222 17.16 -12.60 9.23
CA LEU A 222 16.72 -12.00 7.96
C LEU A 222 16.92 -10.49 7.94
N ASP A 223 16.52 -9.76 8.98
CA ASP A 223 16.63 -8.30 9.06
C ASP A 223 18.11 -7.86 9.05
N LYS A 224 18.97 -8.56 9.78
CA LYS A 224 20.41 -8.28 9.83
C LYS A 224 21.08 -8.39 8.47
N ALA A 225 20.77 -9.44 7.70
CA ALA A 225 21.35 -9.64 6.38
C ALA A 225 20.61 -8.87 5.28
N GLY A 226 19.30 -8.69 5.43
CA GLY A 226 18.38 -8.20 4.40
C GLY A 226 18.77 -6.86 3.83
N HIS A 227 19.05 -5.88 4.70
CA HIS A 227 19.49 -4.55 4.25
C HIS A 227 20.79 -4.58 3.44
N GLY A 228 21.76 -5.41 3.85
CA GLY A 228 23.02 -5.57 3.12
C GLY A 228 22.81 -6.20 1.75
N LEU A 229 21.96 -7.24 1.67
CA LEU A 229 21.63 -7.91 0.41
C LEU A 229 20.85 -6.99 -0.54
N GLN A 230 19.91 -6.20 -0.03
CA GLN A 230 19.17 -5.20 -0.81
C GLN A 230 20.09 -4.15 -1.40
N LEU A 231 20.99 -3.59 -0.59
CA LEU A 231 21.94 -2.60 -1.06
C LEU A 231 22.85 -3.18 -2.16
N SER A 232 23.34 -4.41 -1.98
CA SER A 232 24.14 -5.09 -3.00
C SER A 232 23.36 -5.33 -4.30
N LEU A 233 22.11 -5.77 -4.21
CA LEU A 233 21.25 -5.95 -5.39
C LEU A 233 20.94 -4.63 -6.10
N LEU A 234 20.75 -3.53 -5.36
CA LEU A 234 20.52 -2.19 -5.91
C LEU A 234 21.76 -1.67 -6.64
N ASN A 235 22.94 -1.81 -6.03
CA ASN A 235 24.20 -1.41 -6.65
C ASN A 235 24.47 -2.20 -7.94
N ILE A 236 24.17 -3.51 -7.94
CA ILE A 236 24.29 -4.37 -9.12
C ILE A 236 23.28 -3.93 -10.20
N GLU A 237 22.05 -3.61 -9.82
CA GLU A 237 21.03 -3.12 -10.76
C GLU A 237 21.47 -1.82 -11.44
N GLU A 238 21.96 -0.84 -10.69
CA GLU A 238 22.46 0.44 -11.24
C GLU A 238 23.58 0.21 -12.25
N GLN A 239 24.53 -0.69 -11.93
CA GLN A 239 25.58 -1.08 -12.86
C GLN A 239 25.03 -1.82 -14.09
N LEU A 240 24.05 -2.71 -13.93
CA LEU A 240 23.41 -3.43 -15.04
C LEU A 240 22.64 -2.49 -15.99
N GLN A 241 22.06 -1.41 -15.47
CA GLN A 241 21.38 -0.40 -16.30
C GLN A 241 22.38 0.43 -17.13
N SER A 242 23.61 0.60 -16.65
CA SER A 242 24.66 1.33 -17.36
C SER A 242 25.33 0.54 -18.49
N ASP A 243 25.31 -0.80 -18.44
CA ASP A 243 25.87 -1.68 -19.47
C ASP A 243 24.77 -2.18 -20.43
N ALA A 244 24.98 -2.06 -21.74
CA ALA A 244 24.04 -2.55 -22.75
C ALA A 244 23.75 -4.06 -22.63
N ARG A 245 24.71 -4.85 -22.11
CA ARG A 245 24.54 -6.29 -21.86
C ARG A 245 23.61 -6.57 -20.68
N GLY A 246 23.58 -5.68 -19.69
CA GLY A 246 22.84 -5.84 -18.43
C GLY A 246 21.36 -5.47 -18.51
N LEU A 247 20.92 -4.76 -19.55
CA LEU A 247 19.53 -4.31 -19.71
C LEU A 247 18.50 -5.46 -19.65
N ALA A 248 18.84 -6.63 -20.17
CA ALA A 248 17.95 -7.80 -20.13
C ALA A 248 17.88 -8.45 -18.73
N LEU A 249 18.92 -8.27 -17.90
CA LEU A 249 19.00 -8.83 -16.53
C LEU A 249 18.48 -7.87 -15.46
N ALA A 250 18.44 -6.57 -15.72
CA ALA A 250 17.94 -5.58 -14.76
C ALA A 250 16.53 -5.92 -14.21
N PRO A 251 15.56 -6.39 -15.02
CA PRO A 251 14.26 -6.83 -14.50
C PRO A 251 14.35 -8.01 -13.53
N LEU A 252 15.30 -8.93 -13.74
CA LEU A 252 15.52 -10.05 -12.83
C LEU A 252 16.06 -9.54 -11.48
N CYS A 253 17.01 -8.60 -11.47
CA CYS A 253 17.48 -7.98 -10.23
C CYS A 253 16.34 -7.29 -9.46
N GLN A 254 15.48 -6.54 -10.14
CA GLN A 254 14.29 -5.93 -9.52
C GLN A 254 13.34 -6.98 -8.93
N GLN A 255 13.10 -8.08 -9.65
CA GLN A 255 12.30 -9.20 -9.14
C GLN A 255 12.93 -9.84 -7.89
N LEU A 256 14.26 -9.99 -7.84
CA LEU A 256 14.96 -10.52 -6.68
C LEU A 256 14.88 -9.59 -5.47
N GLN A 257 14.98 -8.27 -5.68
CA GLN A 257 14.77 -7.27 -4.62
C GLN A 257 13.34 -7.36 -4.07
N ALA A 258 12.33 -7.30 -4.95
CA ALA A 258 10.93 -7.38 -4.55
C ALA A 258 10.60 -8.71 -3.82
N ARG A 259 11.23 -9.81 -4.23
CA ARG A 259 11.09 -11.10 -3.53
C ARG A 259 11.72 -11.07 -2.14
N LEU A 260 12.91 -10.47 -2.00
CA LEU A 260 13.56 -10.32 -0.70
C LEU A 260 12.72 -9.44 0.26
N ASP A 261 12.18 -8.33 -0.24
CA ASP A 261 11.22 -7.49 0.50
C ASP A 261 10.00 -8.29 0.96
N ALA A 262 9.40 -9.08 0.07
CA ALA A 262 8.24 -9.90 0.40
C ALA A 262 8.55 -10.94 1.48
N ILE A 263 9.73 -11.57 1.44
CA ILE A 263 10.18 -12.54 2.46
C ILE A 263 10.32 -11.86 3.83
N ILE A 264 11.00 -10.70 3.89
CA ILE A 264 11.22 -9.96 5.13
C ILE A 264 9.89 -9.47 5.71
N LEU A 265 9.02 -8.92 4.86
CA LEU A 265 7.71 -8.42 5.26
C LEU A 265 6.81 -9.55 5.79
N TRP A 266 6.76 -10.69 5.11
CA TRP A 266 5.97 -11.83 5.54
C TRP A 266 6.43 -12.36 6.90
N GLY A 267 7.75 -12.49 7.12
CA GLY A 267 8.29 -12.93 8.40
C GLY A 267 7.89 -12.00 9.57
N SER A 268 7.90 -10.68 9.34
CA SER A 268 7.42 -9.70 10.33
C SER A 268 5.92 -9.84 10.62
N GLN A 269 5.10 -10.00 9.57
CA GLN A 269 3.65 -10.22 9.71
C GLN A 269 3.35 -11.52 10.47
N CYS A 270 4.11 -12.59 10.22
CA CYS A 270 3.98 -13.85 10.93
C CYS A 270 4.22 -13.71 12.44
N ILE A 271 5.20 -12.92 12.86
CA ILE A 271 5.43 -12.63 14.28
C ILE A 271 4.24 -11.88 14.90
N GLU A 272 3.70 -10.88 14.19
CA GLU A 272 2.54 -10.13 14.69
C GLU A 272 1.30 -11.04 14.84
N LEU A 273 1.01 -11.85 13.82
CA LEU A 273 -0.08 -12.82 13.85
C LEU A 273 0.11 -13.84 14.98
N TRP A 274 1.34 -14.30 15.21
CA TRP A 274 1.67 -15.19 16.32
C TRP A 274 1.44 -14.52 17.68
N SER A 275 1.87 -13.26 17.84
CA SER A 275 1.64 -12.50 19.08
C SER A 275 0.15 -12.29 19.38
N ARG A 276 -0.66 -12.04 18.34
CA ARG A 276 -2.13 -11.97 18.49
C ARG A 276 -2.72 -13.31 18.92
N TYR A 277 -2.23 -14.42 18.35
CA TYR A 277 -2.63 -15.77 18.74
C TYR A 277 -2.23 -16.08 20.18
N ASP A 278 -1.00 -15.76 20.59
CA ASP A 278 -0.52 -15.90 21.97
C ASP A 278 -1.42 -15.16 22.96
N LEU A 279 -1.75 -13.89 22.70
CA LEU A 279 -2.67 -13.10 23.53
C LEU A 279 -4.07 -13.72 23.57
N HIS A 280 -4.54 -14.26 22.44
CA HIS A 280 -5.83 -14.93 22.37
C HIS A 280 -5.87 -16.19 23.24
N VAL A 281 -4.82 -17.02 23.22
CA VAL A 281 -4.72 -18.22 24.05
C VAL A 281 -4.68 -17.86 25.53
N HIS A 282 -3.87 -16.87 25.94
CA HIS A 282 -3.84 -16.41 27.33
C HIS A 282 -5.18 -15.83 27.79
N ARG A 283 -5.86 -15.07 26.91
CA ARG A 283 -7.22 -14.59 27.19
C ARG A 283 -8.16 -15.76 27.38
N PHE A 284 -8.11 -16.78 26.50
CA PHE A 284 -8.94 -17.97 26.59
C PHE A 284 -8.70 -18.75 27.90
N ILE A 285 -7.44 -18.93 28.30
CA ILE A 285 -7.10 -19.56 29.60
C ILE A 285 -7.76 -18.79 30.74
N ARG A 286 -7.60 -17.47 30.78
CA ARG A 286 -8.16 -16.62 31.85
C ARG A 286 -9.69 -16.57 31.85
N THR A 287 -10.34 -16.57 30.69
CA THR A 287 -11.81 -16.40 30.61
C THR A 287 -12.58 -17.71 30.63
N ALA A 288 -12.07 -18.75 29.98
CA ALA A 288 -12.77 -20.02 29.84
C ALA A 288 -12.28 -21.07 30.85
N ILE A 289 -10.97 -21.19 31.05
CA ILE A 289 -10.39 -22.26 31.88
C ILE A 289 -10.40 -21.86 33.36
N ASP A 290 -9.90 -20.67 33.70
CA ASP A 290 -9.84 -20.21 35.09
C ASP A 290 -11.22 -20.04 35.73
N MET A 291 -12.22 -19.61 34.92
CA MET A 291 -13.60 -19.47 35.37
C MET A 291 -14.35 -20.80 35.50
N ASP A 292 -13.97 -21.83 34.75
CA ASP A 292 -14.64 -23.14 34.74
C ASP A 292 -13.62 -24.27 34.94
N LYS A 293 -12.80 -24.26 36.00
CA LYS A 293 -11.67 -25.21 36.17
C LYS A 293 -11.99 -26.69 35.92
N ASN A 294 -13.19 -27.14 36.28
CA ASN A 294 -13.64 -28.54 36.19
C ASN A 294 -14.52 -28.85 34.95
N ARG A 295 -14.74 -27.87 34.07
CA ARG A 295 -15.54 -27.96 32.83
C ARG A 295 -17.02 -28.20 33.07
N ALA A 296 -17.47 -27.99 34.30
CA ALA A 296 -18.83 -28.27 34.72
C ALA A 296 -19.80 -27.28 34.09
N PHE A 297 -19.44 -25.99 34.01
CA PHE A 297 -20.30 -24.98 33.40
C PHE A 297 -20.46 -25.24 31.90
N SER A 298 -19.35 -25.45 31.19
CA SER A 298 -19.35 -25.66 29.74
C SER A 298 -20.09 -26.93 29.32
N GLN A 299 -19.96 -28.02 30.10
CA GLN A 299 -20.70 -29.26 29.86
C GLN A 299 -22.19 -29.08 30.10
N ARG A 300 -22.58 -28.48 31.22
CA ARG A 300 -23.99 -28.21 31.53
C ARG A 300 -24.62 -27.22 30.55
N LEU A 301 -23.87 -26.23 30.08
CA LEU A 301 -24.35 -25.31 29.05
C LEU A 301 -24.63 -26.05 27.75
N ARG A 302 -23.74 -26.96 27.34
CA ARG A 302 -23.95 -27.80 26.15
C ARG A 302 -25.17 -28.71 26.29
N GLU A 303 -25.36 -29.32 27.46
CA GLU A 303 -26.54 -30.12 27.78
C GLU A 303 -27.81 -29.26 27.78
N SER A 304 -27.77 -28.07 28.37
CA SER A 304 -28.87 -27.09 28.40
C SER A 304 -29.26 -26.64 26.99
N ILE A 305 -28.30 -26.41 26.09
CA ILE A 305 -28.58 -26.10 24.68
C ILE A 305 -29.23 -27.30 23.97
N ARG A 306 -28.81 -28.54 24.26
CA ARG A 306 -29.45 -29.74 23.70
C ARG A 306 -30.89 -29.93 24.20
N GLN A 307 -31.15 -29.59 25.46
CA GLN A 307 -32.46 -29.66 26.10
C GLN A 307 -33.19 -28.31 26.09
N PHE A 308 -32.85 -27.42 25.15
CA PHE A 308 -33.39 -26.06 25.12
C PHE A 308 -34.90 -26.07 24.88
N GLU A 309 -35.40 -27.03 24.08
CA GLU A 309 -36.84 -27.19 23.83
C GLU A 309 -37.63 -27.49 25.11
N ASP A 310 -37.02 -28.22 26.06
CA ASP A 310 -37.63 -28.55 27.35
C ASP A 310 -37.61 -27.35 28.32
N HIS A 311 -36.67 -26.42 28.13
CA HIS A 311 -36.44 -25.26 29.01
C HIS A 311 -36.28 -23.97 28.18
N ASN A 312 -37.42 -23.38 27.76
CA ASN A 312 -37.47 -22.15 26.97
C ASN A 312 -37.22 -20.87 27.81
N TRP A 313 -36.00 -20.71 28.32
CA TRP A 313 -35.60 -19.47 28.98
C TRP A 313 -35.13 -18.42 27.95
N GLN A 314 -35.37 -17.14 28.25
CA GLN A 314 -34.98 -16.01 27.40
C GLN A 314 -34.13 -15.01 28.20
N LEU A 315 -33.10 -14.46 27.56
CA LEU A 315 -32.31 -13.38 28.13
C LEU A 315 -33.06 -12.05 27.98
N ARG A 316 -33.27 -11.34 29.09
CA ARG A 316 -33.82 -9.99 29.07
C ARG A 316 -32.69 -8.99 28.86
N ILE A 317 -32.70 -8.28 27.75
CA ILE A 317 -31.77 -7.19 27.45
C ILE A 317 -32.52 -5.88 27.62
N ALA A 318 -31.86 -4.87 28.21
CA ALA A 318 -32.43 -3.54 28.31
C ALA A 318 -32.51 -2.92 26.91
N LEU A 319 -33.72 -2.78 26.38
CA LEU A 319 -33.98 -2.09 25.12
C LEU A 319 -34.52 -0.71 25.45
N ALA A 320 -33.67 0.31 25.36
CA ALA A 320 -34.12 1.70 25.42
C ALA A 320 -34.83 2.05 24.12
N GLU A 321 -35.92 2.80 24.20
CA GLU A 321 -36.57 3.33 23.00
C GLU A 321 -35.61 4.31 22.30
N PRO A 322 -35.37 4.15 20.98
CA PRO A 322 -34.50 5.06 20.25
C PRO A 322 -35.12 6.47 20.22
N LEU A 323 -34.26 7.49 20.25
CA LEU A 323 -34.71 8.88 20.09
C LEU A 323 -35.34 9.05 18.70
N LEU A 324 -36.59 9.50 18.66
CA LEU A 324 -37.29 9.78 17.41
C LEU A 324 -36.87 11.17 16.90
N GLU A 325 -36.08 11.20 15.83
CA GLU A 325 -35.71 12.44 15.13
C GLU A 325 -36.65 12.69 13.93
N LEU A 326 -36.86 13.98 13.62
CA LEU A 326 -37.54 14.38 12.40
C LEU A 326 -36.61 14.14 11.20
N ARG A 327 -37.16 13.66 10.07
CA ARG A 327 -36.38 13.44 8.85
C ARG A 327 -35.87 14.77 8.28
N ALA A 328 -34.59 14.78 7.90
CA ALA A 328 -33.90 15.95 7.31
C ALA A 328 -34.50 16.45 5.98
N GLU A 329 -35.37 15.66 5.34
CA GLU A 329 -36.10 16.05 4.12
C GLU A 329 -36.96 17.32 4.33
N THR A 330 -37.43 17.56 5.56
CA THR A 330 -38.18 18.79 5.89
C THR A 330 -37.31 20.04 5.89
N LEU A 331 -36.00 19.93 6.12
CA LEU A 331 -35.06 21.05 6.03
C LEU A 331 -34.62 21.29 4.58
N ALA A 332 -34.50 20.24 3.77
CA ALA A 332 -34.15 20.35 2.34
C ALA A 332 -35.27 21.01 1.50
N ALA A 333 -36.55 20.80 1.85
CA ALA A 333 -37.67 21.42 1.14
C ALA A 333 -37.71 22.96 1.23
N TYR A 334 -37.02 23.56 2.21
CA TYR A 334 -36.87 25.02 2.34
C TYR A 334 -35.50 25.53 1.87
N ALA A 335 -34.62 24.64 1.40
CA ALA A 335 -33.30 24.96 0.88
C ALA A 335 -33.27 25.12 -0.65
N ASP A 336 -34.42 25.07 -1.31
CA ASP A 336 -34.55 25.62 -2.66
C ASP A 336 -34.42 27.15 -2.54
N GLU A 337 -33.18 27.62 -2.57
CA GLU A 337 -32.85 29.03 -2.73
C GLU A 337 -33.58 29.55 -3.97
N VAL A 338 -34.64 30.32 -3.75
CA VAL A 338 -35.36 31.03 -4.81
C VAL A 338 -34.39 32.06 -5.39
N THR A 339 -33.72 31.69 -6.47
CA THR A 339 -32.84 32.59 -7.23
C THR A 339 -33.73 33.47 -8.12
N GLY A 340 -33.72 34.77 -7.87
CA GLY A 340 -34.40 35.74 -8.74
C GLY A 340 -33.68 35.89 -10.07
N GLU A 341 -34.42 35.97 -11.18
CA GLU A 341 -33.84 36.24 -12.50
C GLU A 341 -33.43 37.72 -12.63
N LEU A 342 -32.20 37.95 -13.10
CA LEU A 342 -31.69 39.29 -13.41
C LEU A 342 -32.09 39.70 -14.84
N PRO A 343 -32.53 40.96 -15.07
CA PRO A 343 -32.84 41.45 -16.42
C PRO A 343 -31.62 41.47 -17.34
N ALA A 344 -31.82 41.16 -18.62
CA ALA A 344 -30.74 40.87 -19.57
C ALA A 344 -30.08 42.08 -20.25
N GLU A 345 -30.62 43.30 -20.13
CA GLU A 345 -30.13 44.44 -20.92
C GLU A 345 -29.42 45.49 -20.06
N LEU A 346 -28.22 45.86 -20.51
CA LEU A 346 -27.35 46.85 -19.89
C LEU A 346 -27.48 48.17 -20.67
N GLU A 347 -28.11 49.17 -20.06
CA GLU A 347 -28.20 50.52 -20.63
C GLU A 347 -27.01 51.37 -20.17
N TYR A 348 -26.29 51.94 -21.13
CA TYR A 348 -25.19 52.87 -20.87
C TYR A 348 -25.70 54.31 -20.95
N HIS A 349 -25.22 55.15 -20.03
CA HIS A 349 -25.41 56.60 -20.06
C HIS A 349 -24.06 57.30 -20.18
N GLU A 350 -23.93 58.24 -21.12
CA GLU A 350 -22.75 59.10 -21.21
C GLU A 350 -22.82 60.20 -20.15
N MET A 351 -21.77 60.29 -19.32
CA MET A 351 -21.58 61.43 -18.41
C MET A 351 -20.78 62.52 -19.12
N LEU A 352 -21.38 63.71 -19.26
CA LEU A 352 -20.70 64.91 -19.74
C LEU A 352 -19.97 65.58 -18.56
N ASP A 353 -18.65 65.72 -18.65
CA ASP A 353 -17.83 66.31 -17.59
C ASP A 353 -17.81 67.85 -17.68
N VAL A 354 -18.84 68.47 -17.09
CA VAL A 354 -19.01 69.95 -17.02
C VAL A 354 -17.91 70.63 -16.19
N THR A 355 -17.19 69.89 -15.34
CA THR A 355 -16.19 70.46 -14.43
C THR A 355 -14.94 70.97 -15.15
N ALA A 356 -14.57 70.33 -16.26
CA ALA A 356 -13.41 70.74 -17.07
C ALA A 356 -13.62 72.10 -17.75
N GLU A 357 -14.83 72.34 -18.28
CA GLU A 357 -15.16 73.62 -18.91
C GLU A 357 -15.19 74.76 -17.87
N LEU A 358 -15.77 74.50 -16.69
CA LEU A 358 -15.80 75.48 -15.60
C LEU A 358 -14.39 75.85 -15.12
N SER A 359 -13.51 74.86 -14.98
CA SER A 359 -12.10 75.10 -14.59
C SER A 359 -11.38 76.00 -15.60
N GLY A 360 -11.62 75.80 -16.90
CA GLY A 360 -11.06 76.64 -17.96
C GLY A 360 -11.48 78.11 -17.83
N ARG A 361 -12.77 78.38 -17.61
CA ARG A 361 -13.28 79.75 -17.43
C ARG A 361 -12.73 80.41 -16.17
N ILE A 362 -12.59 79.65 -15.08
CA ILE A 362 -12.02 80.17 -13.83
C ILE A 362 -10.56 80.56 -14.03
N ARG A 363 -9.78 79.74 -14.74
CA ARG A 363 -8.38 80.05 -15.06
C ARG A 363 -8.26 81.36 -15.83
N GLU A 364 -9.06 81.56 -16.87
CA GLU A 364 -9.07 82.81 -17.65
C GLU A 364 -9.38 84.02 -16.77
N HIS A 365 -10.35 83.91 -15.86
CA HIS A 365 -10.70 84.99 -14.93
C HIS A 365 -9.55 85.34 -13.98
N LEU A 366 -8.83 84.33 -13.45
CA LEU A 366 -7.74 84.56 -12.50
C LEU A 366 -6.45 85.05 -13.20
N GLN A 367 -6.21 84.67 -14.46
CA GLN A 367 -5.03 85.07 -15.22
C GLN A 367 -4.89 86.59 -15.39
N HIS A 368 -6.00 87.32 -15.41
CA HIS A 368 -6.01 88.78 -15.46
C HIS A 368 -5.28 89.43 -14.25
N PHE A 369 -5.27 88.79 -13.09
CA PHE A 369 -4.53 89.29 -11.92
C PHE A 369 -3.01 89.19 -12.09
N ALA A 370 -2.55 88.14 -12.78
CA ALA A 370 -1.13 87.93 -13.09
C ALA A 370 -0.66 88.92 -14.17
N GLU A 371 -1.45 89.12 -15.24
CA GLU A 371 -1.12 90.05 -16.33
C GLU A 371 -1.04 91.52 -15.86
N ASP A 372 -1.94 91.93 -14.96
CA ASP A 372 -1.98 93.29 -14.40
C ASP A 372 -1.03 93.51 -13.20
N GLY A 373 -0.34 92.46 -12.71
CA GLY A 373 0.55 92.52 -11.55
C GLY A 373 -0.15 92.87 -10.23
N ARG A 374 -1.45 92.56 -10.09
CA ARG A 374 -2.25 92.89 -8.89
C ARG A 374 -2.20 91.74 -7.90
N PRO A 375 -2.03 91.97 -6.58
CA PRO A 375 -2.07 90.88 -5.61
C PRO A 375 -3.47 90.26 -5.50
N LEU A 376 -3.54 88.94 -5.42
CA LEU A 376 -4.77 88.16 -5.40
C LEU A 376 -5.12 87.73 -3.97
N ASP A 377 -6.14 88.39 -3.42
CA ASP A 377 -6.71 88.06 -2.11
C ASP A 377 -7.88 87.06 -2.29
N MET A 378 -7.62 85.81 -1.92
CA MET A 378 -8.55 84.69 -2.08
C MET A 378 -9.91 84.94 -1.41
N ALA A 379 -9.96 85.60 -0.26
CA ALA A 379 -11.23 85.82 0.44
C ALA A 379 -12.13 86.79 -0.33
N ARG A 380 -11.52 87.81 -0.93
CA ARG A 380 -12.24 88.79 -1.75
C ARG A 380 -12.66 88.21 -3.09
N VAL A 381 -11.77 87.46 -3.75
CA VAL A 381 -12.07 86.83 -5.04
C VAL A 381 -13.15 85.77 -4.89
N LEU A 382 -13.04 84.86 -3.91
CA LEU A 382 -14.07 83.85 -3.66
C LEU A 382 -15.42 84.50 -3.30
N LYS A 383 -15.43 85.52 -2.45
CA LYS A 383 -16.69 86.21 -2.09
C LYS A 383 -17.35 86.88 -3.29
N GLY A 384 -16.57 87.45 -4.21
CA GLY A 384 -17.08 88.04 -5.45
C GLY A 384 -17.57 86.97 -6.43
N TYR A 385 -16.71 86.00 -6.74
CA TYR A 385 -17.00 84.97 -7.74
C TYR A 385 -18.16 84.06 -7.33
N LEU A 386 -18.24 83.68 -6.05
CA LEU A 386 -19.34 82.85 -5.54
C LEU A 386 -20.68 83.59 -5.51
N ALA A 387 -20.72 84.92 -5.61
CA ALA A 387 -21.99 85.65 -5.66
C ALA A 387 -22.77 85.39 -6.96
N ASP A 388 -22.07 85.04 -8.04
CA ASP A 388 -22.66 84.78 -9.35
C ASP A 388 -23.23 83.35 -9.50
N PHE A 389 -22.95 82.47 -8.54
CA PHE A 389 -23.38 81.08 -8.56
C PHE A 389 -24.34 80.75 -7.42
N PRO A 390 -25.26 79.79 -7.63
CA PRO A 390 -26.18 79.35 -6.58
C PRO A 390 -25.43 78.56 -5.49
N HIS A 391 -25.95 78.65 -4.25
CA HIS A 391 -25.28 78.10 -3.05
C HIS A 391 -24.86 76.63 -3.14
N TYR A 392 -25.61 75.79 -3.85
CA TYR A 392 -25.30 74.36 -3.95
C TYR A 392 -24.02 74.07 -4.76
N GLN A 393 -23.59 74.98 -5.63
CA GLN A 393 -22.34 74.86 -6.41
C GLN A 393 -21.15 75.54 -5.74
N HIS A 394 -21.37 76.23 -4.61
CA HIS A 394 -20.33 77.04 -3.98
C HIS A 394 -19.11 76.23 -3.58
N PHE A 395 -19.29 74.99 -3.13
CA PHE A 395 -18.17 74.14 -2.73
C PHE A 395 -17.29 73.76 -3.93
N ASP A 396 -17.90 73.23 -5.00
CA ASP A 396 -17.16 72.77 -6.18
C ASP A 396 -16.46 73.93 -6.87
N ILE A 397 -17.14 75.06 -7.02
CA ILE A 397 -16.57 76.26 -7.64
C ILE A 397 -15.48 76.87 -6.77
N ALA A 398 -15.68 76.96 -5.44
CA ALA A 398 -14.64 77.45 -4.55
C ALA A 398 -13.39 76.56 -4.60
N ARG A 399 -13.58 75.24 -4.62
CA ARG A 399 -12.48 74.29 -4.75
C ARG A 399 -11.73 74.47 -6.07
N LEU A 400 -12.45 74.50 -7.20
CA LEU A 400 -11.82 74.69 -8.52
C LEU A 400 -11.08 76.04 -8.61
N LEU A 401 -11.65 77.09 -8.03
CA LEU A 401 -11.03 78.41 -8.00
C LEU A 401 -9.78 78.45 -7.14
N ILE A 402 -9.79 77.81 -5.97
CA ILE A 402 -8.58 77.66 -5.14
C ILE A 402 -7.52 76.85 -5.89
N ASP A 403 -7.90 75.72 -6.47
CA ASP A 403 -6.98 74.85 -7.22
C ASP A 403 -6.34 75.57 -8.42
N GLU A 404 -7.09 76.41 -9.14
CA GLU A 404 -6.53 77.22 -10.24
C GLU A 404 -5.76 78.46 -9.75
N ALA A 405 -6.15 79.07 -8.63
CA ALA A 405 -5.43 80.22 -8.07
C ALA A 405 -4.05 79.86 -7.53
N VAL A 406 -3.90 78.71 -6.86
CA VAL A 406 -2.59 78.23 -6.37
C VAL A 406 -1.65 77.87 -7.53
N LYS A 407 -2.18 77.49 -8.69
CA LYS A 407 -1.36 77.22 -9.89
C LYS A 407 -0.80 78.50 -10.52
N LEU A 408 -1.42 79.65 -10.28
CA LEU A 408 -1.01 80.93 -10.87
C LEU A 408 0.19 81.58 -10.18
N GLY A 409 0.43 81.28 -8.90
CA GLY A 409 1.45 81.96 -8.13
C GLY A 409 1.45 81.54 -6.67
N HIS A 410 2.33 82.14 -5.88
CA HIS A 410 2.45 81.89 -4.45
C HIS A 410 2.55 83.18 -3.65
N ALA A 411 2.23 83.09 -2.36
CA ALA A 411 2.35 84.22 -1.45
C ALA A 411 3.79 84.29 -0.91
N ASN A 412 4.47 85.43 -1.09
CA ASN A 412 5.80 85.67 -0.54
C ASN A 412 5.82 85.56 1.00
N ALA A 413 4.70 85.90 1.64
CA ALA A 413 4.53 85.73 3.09
C ALA A 413 4.71 84.26 3.55
N GLU A 414 4.28 83.28 2.73
CA GLU A 414 4.49 81.86 3.03
C GLU A 414 5.96 81.46 2.87
N CYS A 415 6.65 81.97 1.85
CA CYS A 415 8.08 81.71 1.63
C CYS A 415 8.98 82.23 2.76
N VAL A 416 8.60 83.36 3.38
CA VAL A 416 9.35 83.96 4.51
C VAL A 416 8.96 83.34 5.87
N GLY A 417 8.03 82.38 5.89
CA GLY A 417 7.62 81.65 7.10
C GLY A 417 6.73 82.46 8.03
N ALA A 418 5.88 83.33 7.49
CA ALA A 418 4.90 84.08 8.28
C ALA A 418 3.94 83.15 9.04
N ALA A 419 3.39 83.64 10.15
CA ALA A 419 2.35 82.93 10.89
C ALA A 419 1.09 82.75 10.03
N GLN A 420 0.37 81.64 10.23
CA GLN A 420 -0.83 81.33 9.45
C GLN A 420 -1.86 82.47 9.50
N PRO A 421 -2.52 82.79 8.37
CA PRO A 421 -3.47 83.89 8.31
C PRO A 421 -4.76 83.52 9.05
N GLU A 422 -5.52 84.51 9.50
CA GLU A 422 -6.83 84.23 10.11
C GLU A 422 -7.85 83.76 9.06
N TRP A 423 -8.82 82.96 9.50
CA TRP A 423 -9.93 82.50 8.66
C TRP A 423 -10.84 83.68 8.26
N GLN A 424 -10.82 84.04 6.98
CA GLN A 424 -11.62 85.12 6.42
C GLN A 424 -12.97 84.61 5.90
N ARG A 425 -14.06 85.30 6.20
CA ARG A 425 -15.43 84.89 5.79
C ARG A 425 -15.69 85.18 4.31
N ILE A 426 -16.05 84.14 3.55
CA ILE A 426 -16.37 84.25 2.11
C ILE A 426 -17.88 84.34 1.85
N ASN A 427 -18.74 83.93 2.78
CA ASN A 427 -20.19 84.12 2.68
C ASN A 427 -20.87 84.36 4.05
N ALA A 428 -22.17 84.66 4.04
CA ALA A 428 -22.96 84.89 5.26
C ALA A 428 -23.34 83.60 6.00
N HIS A 429 -23.19 82.44 5.36
CA HIS A 429 -23.65 81.13 5.85
C HIS A 429 -22.55 80.31 6.55
N GLY A 430 -21.39 80.92 6.80
CA GLY A 430 -20.34 80.34 7.64
C GLY A 430 -19.11 79.81 6.88
N ALA A 431 -19.09 79.87 5.55
CA ALA A 431 -17.90 79.48 4.78
C ALA A 431 -16.77 80.50 4.97
N LYS A 432 -15.54 79.99 5.14
CA LYS A 432 -14.34 80.78 5.36
C LYS A 432 -13.19 80.21 4.54
N VAL A 433 -12.26 81.07 4.14
CA VAL A 433 -10.99 80.68 3.52
C VAL A 433 -9.84 81.16 4.39
N GLN A 434 -8.79 80.35 4.47
CA GLN A 434 -7.53 80.69 5.11
C GLN A 434 -6.45 80.61 4.03
N ALA A 435 -5.99 81.76 3.57
CA ALA A 435 -4.96 81.86 2.55
C ALA A 435 -4.22 83.19 2.71
N HIS A 436 -2.91 83.19 2.44
CA HIS A 436 -2.18 84.43 2.27
C HIS A 436 -2.52 85.05 0.90
N VAL A 437 -2.26 86.35 0.75
CA VAL A 437 -2.47 87.05 -0.51
C VAL A 437 -1.36 86.63 -1.47
N ILE A 438 -1.73 86.14 -2.66
CA ILE A 438 -0.79 85.77 -3.71
C ILE A 438 -0.27 87.05 -4.35
N ASP A 439 1.01 87.36 -4.13
CA ASP A 439 1.68 88.59 -4.58
C ASP A 439 2.85 88.32 -5.53
N GLN A 440 3.18 87.06 -5.77
CA GLN A 440 4.17 86.62 -6.77
C GLN A 440 3.52 85.62 -7.74
N TYR A 441 3.57 85.94 -9.03
CA TYR A 441 3.05 85.13 -10.14
C TYR A 441 4.17 84.46 -10.92
#